data_AF-J9G0M5-F1
#
_entry.id   AF-J9G0M5-F1
#
_cell.length_a   1.000
_cell.length_b   1.000
_cell.length_c   1.000
_cell.angle_alpha   90.00
_cell.angle_beta   90.00
_cell.angle_gamma   90.00
#
_symmetry.space_group_name_H-M   'P 1'
#
loop_
_entity.id
_entity.type
_entity.pdbx_description
1 polymer ?
#
loop_
_entity_poly.entity_id
_entity_poly.type
_entity_poly.pdbx_seq_one_letter_code
_entity_poly.pdbx_strand_id
1 'polypeptide(L)'
;MEQEKKQAVALMRYSAIAPLITGTQEDYESLRAYFRTVSAKGLKAPDGSLRHYSPGTLEKWYLAYRKSGFDALVPTGRSDCGVSRKIDEDLKEQIIYLK
;
A
#
# COMPACT_ATOMS: atom_id res chain seq x y z
N MET A 1 17.31 12.89 6.48
CA MET A 1 16.41 12.94 5.30
C MET A 1 16.02 11.58 4.74
N GLU A 2 16.94 10.70 4.31
CA GLU A 2 16.53 9.39 3.74
C GLU A 2 15.87 8.44 4.74
N GLN A 3 16.37 8.39 5.98
CA GLN A 3 15.76 7.56 7.03
C GLN A 3 14.33 8.01 7.35
N GLU A 4 14.09 9.32 7.40
CA GLU A 4 12.75 9.89 7.64
C GLU A 4 11.78 9.53 6.51
N LYS A 5 12.23 9.56 5.25
CA LYS A 5 11.42 9.11 4.10
C LYS A 5 11.08 7.62 4.21
N LYS A 6 12.04 6.78 4.61
CA LYS A 6 11.81 5.34 4.82
C LYS A 6 10.80 5.09 5.94
N GLN A 7 10.93 5.81 7.05
CA GLN A 7 9.98 5.76 8.17
C GLN A 7 8.58 6.23 7.76
N ALA A 8 8.47 7.30 6.98
CA ALA A 8 7.19 7.80 6.49
C ALA A 8 6.48 6.79 5.57
N VAL A 9 7.24 6.07 4.73
CA VAL A 9 6.70 4.95 3.93
C VAL A 9 6.26 3.79 4.83
N ALA A 10 7.03 3.47 5.86
CA ALA A 10 6.68 2.42 6.83
C ALA A 10 5.38 2.76 7.57
N LEU A 11 5.23 4.00 8.03
CA LEU A 11 4.02 4.52 8.66
C LEU A 11 2.81 4.47 7.72
N MET A 12 2.99 4.83 6.45
CA MET A 12 1.94 4.72 5.44
C MET A 12 1.48 3.26 5.25
N ARG A 13 2.42 2.31 5.14
CA ARG A 13 2.10 0.87 5.05
C ARG A 13 1.40 0.38 6.30
N TYR A 14 1.88 0.81 7.47
CA TYR A 14 1.27 0.47 8.76
C TYR A 14 -0.16 0.99 8.85
N SER A 15 -0.41 2.25 8.48
CA SER A 15 -1.76 2.83 8.47
C SER A 15 -2.73 2.05 7.59
N ALA A 16 -2.26 1.41 6.51
CA ALA A 16 -3.10 0.57 5.66
C ALA A 16 -3.55 -0.72 6.33
N ILE A 17 -2.74 -1.27 7.25
CA ILE A 17 -2.99 -2.56 7.92
C ILE A 17 -3.35 -2.39 9.40
N ALA A 18 -3.21 -1.18 9.97
CA ALA A 18 -3.49 -0.90 11.37
C ALA A 18 -4.89 -1.34 11.79
N PRO A 19 -5.96 -1.09 11.00
CA PRO A 19 -7.30 -1.58 11.33
C PRO A 19 -7.41 -3.12 11.42
N LEU A 20 -6.57 -3.84 10.67
CA LEU A 20 -6.49 -5.30 10.71
C LEU A 20 -5.78 -5.82 11.96
N ILE A 21 -4.81 -5.04 12.45
CA ILE A 21 -4.01 -5.36 13.64
C ILE A 21 -4.80 -5.06 14.92
N THR A 22 -5.49 -3.91 14.94
CA THR A 22 -6.32 -3.48 16.09
C THR A 22 -7.64 -4.23 16.19
N GLY A 23 -7.96 -5.08 15.21
CA GLY A 23 -9.21 -5.84 15.19
C GLY A 23 -10.41 -5.00 14.73
N THR A 24 -10.25 -3.72 14.42
CA THR A 24 -11.34 -2.79 14.02
C THR A 24 -11.84 -3.03 12.59
N GLN A 25 -11.54 -4.18 12.02
CA GLN A 25 -12.01 -4.61 10.70
C GLN A 25 -13.38 -5.29 10.76
N GLU A 26 -14.06 -5.27 11.91
CA GLU A 26 -15.33 -5.97 12.17
C GLU A 26 -16.42 -5.62 11.16
N ASP A 27 -16.30 -4.47 10.50
CA ASP A 27 -17.15 -4.03 9.38
C ASP A 27 -16.97 -4.85 8.07
N TYR A 28 -15.91 -5.66 7.96
CA TYR A 28 -15.57 -6.41 6.75
C TYR A 28 -15.67 -7.92 6.96
N GLU A 29 -16.42 -8.59 6.09
CA GLU A 29 -16.62 -10.05 6.11
C GLU A 29 -15.33 -10.88 5.99
N SER A 30 -14.25 -10.30 5.47
CA SER A 30 -12.97 -10.99 5.27
C SER A 30 -11.82 -10.01 5.06
N LEU A 31 -10.60 -10.43 5.42
CA LEU A 31 -9.34 -9.70 5.14
C LEU A 31 -9.24 -9.28 3.66
N ARG A 32 -9.64 -10.17 2.75
CA ARG A 32 -9.60 -9.92 1.31
C ARG A 32 -10.58 -8.82 0.88
N ALA A 33 -11.75 -8.71 1.51
CA ALA A 33 -12.72 -7.64 1.27
C ALA A 33 -12.20 -6.29 1.76
N TYR A 34 -11.56 -6.28 2.93
CA TYR A 34 -10.85 -5.10 3.44
C TYR A 34 -9.75 -4.66 2.46
N PHE A 35 -8.87 -5.58 2.06
CA PHE A 35 -7.78 -5.25 1.14
C PHE A 35 -8.28 -4.74 -0.20
N ARG A 36 -9.39 -5.27 -0.73
CA ARG A 36 -10.01 -4.76 -1.96
C ARG A 36 -10.51 -3.33 -1.78
N THR A 37 -11.11 -3.02 -0.63
CA THR A 37 -11.61 -1.68 -0.30
C THR A 37 -10.47 -0.67 -0.16
N VAL A 38 -9.42 -1.02 0.59
CA VAL A 38 -8.23 -0.17 0.73
C VAL A 38 -7.51 0.01 -0.60
N SER A 39 -7.43 -1.06 -1.40
CA SER A 39 -6.86 -1.03 -2.76
C SER A 39 -7.61 -0.05 -3.66
N ALA A 40 -8.95 -0.07 -3.63
CA ALA A 40 -9.80 0.82 -4.41
C ALA A 40 -9.78 2.27 -3.89
N LYS A 41 -9.69 2.48 -2.57
CA LYS A 41 -9.58 3.81 -1.96
C LYS A 41 -8.27 4.50 -2.28
N GLY A 42 -7.19 3.71 -2.43
CA GLY A 42 -5.84 4.22 -2.56
C GLY A 42 -5.27 4.70 -1.22
N LEU A 43 -3.94 4.76 -1.15
CA LEU A 43 -3.19 5.19 0.01
C LEU A 43 -2.44 6.48 -0.30
N LYS A 44 -2.52 7.45 0.61
CA LYS A 44 -1.76 8.68 0.50
C LYS A 44 -0.29 8.39 0.84
N ALA A 45 0.58 8.52 -0.15
CA ALA A 45 2.01 8.44 0.02
C ALA A 45 2.50 9.61 0.89
N PRO A 46 3.66 9.49 1.55
CA PRO A 46 4.25 10.59 2.33
C PRO A 46 4.62 11.82 1.47
N ASP A 47 4.74 11.62 0.16
CA ASP A 47 4.93 12.67 -0.85
C ASP A 47 3.62 13.41 -1.21
N GLY A 48 2.48 12.96 -0.68
CA GLY A 48 1.15 13.52 -0.94
C GLY A 48 0.42 12.88 -2.13
N SER A 49 1.12 12.13 -2.99
CA SER A 49 0.53 11.38 -4.09
C SER A 49 -0.39 10.24 -3.62
N LEU A 50 -1.52 10.04 -4.30
CA LEU A 50 -2.42 8.91 -4.05
C LEU A 50 -1.93 7.69 -4.84
N ARG A 51 -1.58 6.60 -4.15
CA ARG A 51 -1.10 5.36 -4.78
C ARG A 51 -2.05 4.21 -4.52
N HIS A 52 -2.40 3.51 -5.59
CA HIS A 52 -3.23 2.30 -5.51
C HIS A 52 -2.30 1.08 -5.45
N TYR A 53 -2.49 0.25 -4.43
CA TYR A 53 -1.74 -0.98 -4.25
C TYR A 53 -2.69 -2.16 -4.39
N SER A 54 -2.28 -3.19 -5.11
CA SER A 54 -3.08 -4.41 -5.23
C SER A 54 -3.34 -5.04 -3.85
N PRO A 55 -4.48 -5.72 -3.65
CA PRO A 55 -4.81 -6.36 -2.37
C PRO A 55 -3.73 -7.34 -1.91
N GLY A 56 -3.09 -8.07 -2.83
CA GLY A 56 -1.98 -8.98 -2.49
C GLY A 56 -0.72 -8.26 -1.99
N THR A 57 -0.52 -6.99 -2.33
CA THR A 57 0.58 -6.18 -1.78
C THR A 57 0.28 -5.77 -0.34
N LEU A 58 -0.96 -5.38 -0.05
CA LEU A 58 -1.42 -5.05 1.30
C LEU A 58 -1.36 -6.28 2.22
N GLU A 59 -1.76 -7.44 1.72
CA GLU A 59 -1.66 -8.72 2.42
C GLU A 59 -0.22 -9.07 2.78
N LYS A 60 0.73 -8.88 1.84
CA LYS A 60 2.16 -9.08 2.12
C LYS A 60 2.66 -8.17 3.24
N TRP A 61 2.24 -6.91 3.28
CA TRP A 61 2.62 -6.00 4.36
C TRP A 61 2.04 -6.47 5.70
N TYR A 62 0.79 -6.91 5.73
CA TYR A 62 0.16 -7.47 6.93
C TYR A 62 0.90 -8.71 7.44
N LEU A 63 1.21 -9.66 6.56
CA LEU A 63 1.98 -10.87 6.92
C LEU A 63 3.40 -10.54 7.39
N ALA A 64 4.07 -9.60 6.71
CA ALA A 64 5.40 -9.14 7.10
C ALA A 64 5.39 -8.49 8.49
N TYR A 65 4.38 -7.65 8.77
CA TYR A 65 4.18 -7.06 10.09
C TYR A 65 3.90 -8.13 11.16
N ARG A 66 3.06 -9.12 10.87
CA ARG A 66 2.80 -10.22 11.81
C ARG A 66 4.04 -11.06 12.12
N LYS A 67 4.98 -11.16 11.18
CA LYS A 67 6.19 -11.97 11.33
C LYS A 67 7.33 -11.22 12.04
N SER A 68 7.53 -9.95 11.70
CA SER A 68 8.73 -9.18 12.09
C SER A 68 8.42 -7.77 12.60
N GLY A 69 7.14 -7.45 12.82
CA GLY A 69 6.68 -6.17 13.34
C GLY A 69 6.86 -5.01 12.35
N PHE A 70 6.92 -3.80 12.90
CA PHE A 70 7.00 -2.57 12.12
C PHE A 70 8.29 -2.47 11.27
N ASP A 71 9.39 -3.07 11.73
CA ASP A 71 10.67 -3.03 11.00
C ASP A 71 10.56 -3.64 9.60
N ALA A 72 9.75 -4.69 9.42
CA ALA A 72 9.52 -5.30 8.11
C ALA A 72 8.67 -4.45 7.16
N LEU A 73 8.01 -3.41 7.66
CA LEU A 73 7.33 -2.41 6.84
C LEU A 73 8.28 -1.31 6.38
N VAL A 74 9.39 -1.11 7.08
CA VAL A 74 10.41 -0.17 6.65
C VAL A 74 10.95 -0.66 5.32
N PRO A 75 10.97 0.19 4.27
CA PRO A 75 11.63 -0.17 3.04
C PRO A 75 13.13 -0.33 3.34
N THR A 76 13.55 -1.58 3.55
CA THR A 76 14.95 -1.96 3.60
C THR A 76 15.52 -1.57 2.24
N GLY A 77 16.58 -0.76 2.22
CA GLY A 77 17.24 -0.38 0.98
C GLY A 77 17.65 -1.64 0.24
N ARG A 78 16.90 -2.00 -0.79
CA ARG A 78 17.29 -3.04 -1.74
C ARG A 78 18.00 -2.33 -2.87
N SER A 79 19.08 -2.92 -3.35
CA SER A 79 19.91 -2.48 -4.49
C SER A 79 19.17 -2.35 -5.83
N ASP A 80 17.83 -2.34 -5.84
CA ASP A 80 16.97 -2.00 -6.97
C ASP A 80 16.67 -0.48 -6.98
N CYS A 81 17.70 0.32 -6.68
CA CYS A 81 17.67 1.75 -6.95
C CYS A 81 17.75 1.91 -8.47
N GLY A 82 16.61 1.90 -9.18
CA GLY A 82 16.62 2.28 -10.59
C GLY A 82 15.59 1.65 -11.53
N VAL A 83 14.62 0.86 -11.08
CA VAL A 83 13.51 0.49 -11.98
C VAL A 83 12.18 0.62 -11.25
N SER A 84 11.62 1.84 -11.33
CA SER A 84 10.18 1.99 -11.44
C SER A 84 9.73 1.03 -12.55
N ARG A 85 9.28 -0.18 -12.21
CA ARG A 85 8.58 -1.01 -13.19
C ARG A 85 7.29 -0.27 -13.48
N LYS A 86 7.35 0.54 -14.54
CA LYS A 86 6.25 1.17 -15.29
C LYS A 86 4.90 0.59 -14.87
N ILE A 87 4.18 1.29 -13.99
CA ILE A 87 2.71 1.33 -14.03
C ILE A 87 2.29 2.74 -13.54
N ASP A 88 2.71 3.72 -14.34
CA ASP A 88 2.15 5.06 -14.53
C ASP A 88 2.36 5.19 -16.06
N GLU A 89 1.40 5.34 -16.98
CA GLU A 89 0.12 6.05 -16.97
C GLU A 89 -0.86 5.48 -18.04
N ASP A 90 -0.74 4.20 -18.45
CA ASP A 90 -1.41 3.70 -19.68
C ASP A 90 -2.79 3.03 -19.50
N LEU A 91 -3.43 3.14 -18.33
CA LEU A 91 -4.78 2.60 -18.16
C LEU A 91 -5.71 3.58 -17.43
N LYS A 92 -5.62 4.86 -17.80
CA LYS A 92 -6.74 5.78 -17.66
C LYS A 92 -7.54 5.73 -18.96
N GLU A 93 -8.35 4.70 -19.02
CA GLU A 93 -9.45 4.47 -19.95
C GLU A 93 -9.90 5.72 -20.72
N GLN A 94 -9.52 5.74 -21.99
CA GLN A 94 -10.32 6.30 -23.07
C GLN A 94 -11.68 5.56 -23.10
N ILE A 95 -12.60 5.88 -22.18
CA ILE A 95 -14.02 5.52 -22.30
C ILE A 95 -14.87 6.79 -22.22
N ILE A 96 -14.46 7.84 -22.95
CA ILE A 96 -15.36 8.95 -23.30
C ILE A 96 -15.01 9.47 -24.70
N TYR A 97 -15.08 8.62 -25.74
CA TYR A 97 -15.49 9.09 -27.07
C TYR A 97 -15.86 7.93 -28.00
N LEU A 98 -16.94 7.22 -27.68
CA LEU A 98 -17.78 6.64 -28.72
C LEU A 98 -18.98 7.58 -28.88
N LYS A 99 -18.85 8.57 -29.75
CA LYS A 99 -19.98 9.26 -30.36
C LYS A 99 -19.63 9.68 -31.78
#